data_AF-A0A5R8L4C5-F1
#
_entry.id   AF-A0A5R8L4C5-F1
#
_cell.length_a   1.000
_cell.length_b   1.000
_cell.length_c   1.000
_cell.angle_alpha   90.00
_cell.angle_beta   90.00
_cell.angle_gamma   90.00
#
_symmetry.space_group_name_H-M   'P 1'
#
loop_
_entity.id
_entity.type
_entity.pdbx_description
1 polymer ?
#
loop_
_entity_poly.entity_id
_entity_poly.type
_entity_poly.pdbx_seq_one_letter_code
_entity_poly.pdbx_strand_id
1 'polypeptide(L)'
;MRTRWIVLLTASVALLAGVLVWVGIGAVGGASGWYGTGYRQPAAESSGAFATTGTYQLQGDGTLAPEPEGRARQVWDDFVRVATPAFVASDITGYRTGDDSGSDTLAYVTSDENDSTKWVFAANLAYADDADLLLSTLVHEYAHLLSLGIDDVDPDATECDTEWSDAGCLLPDADLEHFAQRFWTGYTDAPARDNVDADVAAEFYQAHEEDFVSEYAATNASEDFAETFATWVVEPDGARDSVIGEKFAFFDGLPEYAGARDRIRAEFGLG
;
A
#
# COMPACT_ATOMS: atom_id res chain seq x y z
N MET A 1 22.94 -9.95 24.69
CA MET A 1 23.59 -9.58 23.41
C MET A 1 22.54 -8.80 22.66
N ARG A 2 22.75 -7.51 22.39
CA ARG A 2 21.75 -6.65 21.73
C ARG A 2 21.71 -7.05 20.25
N THR A 3 20.60 -7.67 19.84
CA THR A 3 20.29 -7.92 18.43
C THR A 3 20.31 -6.57 17.73
N ARG A 4 21.14 -6.46 16.69
CA ARG A 4 21.16 -5.28 15.83
C ARG A 4 19.94 -5.45 14.93
N TRP A 5 18.83 -4.87 15.35
CA TRP A 5 17.75 -4.54 14.41
C TRP A 5 18.40 -3.73 13.29
N ILE A 6 18.19 -4.13 12.04
CA ILE A 6 18.25 -3.16 10.97
C ILE A 6 17.15 -2.19 11.35
N VAL A 7 17.55 -1.07 11.94
CA VAL A 7 16.68 0.09 12.05
C VAL A 7 16.41 0.43 10.60
N LEU A 8 15.24 0.02 10.09
CA LEU A 8 14.68 0.60 8.88
C LEU A 8 14.82 2.09 9.09
N LEU A 9 15.66 2.70 8.25
CA LEU A 9 16.00 4.10 8.38
C LEU A 9 14.68 4.86 8.40
N THR A 10 14.42 5.52 9.53
CA THR A 10 13.44 6.57 9.70
C THR A 10 13.68 7.61 8.61
N ALA A 11 13.03 7.45 7.46
CA ALA A 11 12.76 8.54 6.56
C ALA A 11 11.52 9.26 7.10
N SER A 12 11.69 9.87 8.28
CA SER A 12 10.71 10.79 8.84
C SER A 12 10.84 12.12 8.10
N VAL A 13 9.73 12.63 7.55
CA VAL A 13 9.10 13.93 7.87
C VAL A 13 8.12 14.35 6.76
N ALA A 14 6.83 14.16 7.08
CA ALA A 14 5.67 15.03 6.82
C ALA A 14 5.09 15.27 5.40
N LEU A 15 3.75 15.15 5.40
CA LEU A 15 2.71 15.57 4.44
C LEU A 15 2.49 14.67 3.22
N LEU A 16 1.69 13.62 3.40
CA LEU A 16 1.05 12.89 2.31
C LEU A 16 -0.46 13.15 2.34
N ALA A 17 -0.92 14.11 1.51
CA ALA A 17 -2.33 14.21 1.12
C ALA A 17 -2.52 13.32 -0.11
N GLY A 18 -3.23 12.20 0.03
CA GLY A 18 -3.19 11.17 -1.00
C GLY A 18 -4.37 10.22 -1.13
N VAL A 19 -5.56 10.49 -0.59
CA VAL A 19 -6.80 9.83 -1.08
C VAL A 19 -7.96 10.82 -0.98
N LEU A 20 -8.49 11.29 -2.11
CA LEU A 20 -9.72 12.09 -2.15
C LEU A 20 -10.69 11.46 -3.16
N VAL A 21 -11.75 10.84 -2.64
CA VAL A 21 -12.92 10.43 -3.42
C VAL A 21 -13.76 11.67 -3.75
N TRP A 22 -14.05 11.87 -5.03
CA TRP A 22 -15.03 12.85 -5.50
C TRP A 22 -16.45 12.29 -5.37
N VAL A 23 -17.26 12.84 -4.46
CA VAL A 23 -18.73 12.66 -4.49
C VAL A 23 -19.36 13.77 -5.33
N GLY A 24 -19.59 13.50 -6.60
CA GLY A 24 -20.36 14.36 -7.49
C GLY A 24 -21.86 14.14 -7.35
N ILE A 25 -22.54 14.87 -6.46
CA ILE A 25 -24.01 14.98 -6.49
C ILE A 25 -24.42 15.91 -7.63
N GLY A 26 -24.80 15.33 -8.76
CA GLY A 26 -25.44 16.04 -9.86
C GLY A 26 -26.89 16.41 -9.51
N ALA A 27 -27.11 17.62 -9.01
CA ALA A 27 -28.45 18.19 -8.91
C ALA A 27 -28.95 18.64 -10.29
N VAL A 28 -30.08 18.07 -10.70
CA VAL A 28 -30.79 18.36 -11.95
C VAL A 28 -31.35 19.78 -11.96
N GLY A 29 -30.87 20.59 -12.90
CA GLY A 29 -31.60 21.56 -13.74
C GLY A 29 -32.51 22.64 -13.10
N GLY A 30 -32.13 23.91 -13.27
CA GLY A 30 -33.08 25.03 -13.14
C GLY A 30 -32.50 26.44 -13.23
N ALA A 31 -32.59 27.04 -14.43
CA ALA A 31 -32.79 28.48 -14.72
C ALA A 31 -31.80 29.57 -14.20
N SER A 32 -31.17 30.23 -15.19
CA SER A 32 -30.92 31.69 -15.32
C SER A 32 -30.23 32.48 -14.21
N GLY A 33 -29.10 33.13 -14.54
CA GLY A 33 -28.76 34.46 -14.04
C GLY A 33 -27.33 34.70 -13.52
N TRP A 34 -26.52 35.35 -14.37
CA TRP A 34 -25.55 36.41 -14.08
C TRP A 34 -24.33 36.27 -13.12
N TYR A 35 -23.19 36.72 -13.68
CA TYR A 35 -21.92 37.22 -13.11
C TYR A 35 -21.07 36.34 -12.17
N GLY A 36 -19.80 36.15 -12.55
CA GLY A 36 -18.75 35.80 -11.59
C GLY A 36 -17.47 35.27 -12.22
N THR A 37 -16.51 36.19 -12.45
CA THR A 37 -15.05 35.99 -12.45
C THR A 37 -14.51 34.56 -12.61
N GLY A 38 -13.91 34.29 -13.77
CA GLY A 38 -13.12 33.09 -14.00
C GLY A 38 -11.90 33.02 -13.07
N TYR A 39 -12.01 32.19 -12.05
CA TYR A 39 -10.85 31.51 -11.47
C TYR A 39 -10.62 30.25 -12.29
N ARG A 40 -9.66 30.29 -13.22
CA ARG A 40 -9.00 29.09 -13.69
C ARG A 40 -8.15 28.61 -12.50
N GLN A 41 -8.69 27.68 -11.72
CA GLN A 41 -7.90 26.94 -10.74
C GLN A 41 -6.75 26.26 -11.49
N PRO A 42 -5.48 26.47 -11.09
CA PRO A 42 -4.40 25.63 -11.56
C PRO A 42 -4.64 24.20 -11.08
N ALA A 43 -4.27 23.22 -11.90
CA ALA A 43 -4.25 21.82 -11.49
C ALA A 43 -3.45 21.73 -10.19
N ALA A 44 -4.10 21.29 -9.11
CA ALA A 44 -3.43 20.94 -7.88
C ALA A 44 -2.61 19.67 -8.16
N GLU A 45 -1.30 19.82 -8.30
CA GLU A 45 -0.37 18.69 -8.23
C GLU A 45 -0.47 18.09 -6.82
N SER A 46 -0.68 16.78 -6.76
CA SER A 46 -0.76 15.96 -5.55
C SER A 46 0.54 16.07 -4.75
N SER A 47 0.49 16.67 -3.57
CA SER A 47 1.68 16.96 -2.77
C SER A 47 2.16 15.77 -1.94
N GLY A 48 2.26 14.57 -2.52
CA GLY A 48 2.77 13.40 -1.79
C GLY A 48 3.32 12.28 -2.68
N ALA A 49 2.55 11.85 -3.68
CA ALA A 49 3.01 10.88 -4.65
C ALA A 49 4.00 11.50 -5.65
N PHE A 50 5.03 10.74 -6.04
CA PHE A 50 5.97 11.13 -7.10
C PHE A 50 5.26 11.39 -8.43
N ALA A 51 5.79 12.33 -9.22
CA ALA A 51 5.27 12.59 -10.56
C ALA A 51 5.50 11.39 -11.49
N THR A 52 4.46 10.99 -12.23
CA THR A 52 4.56 9.89 -13.20
C THR A 52 5.39 10.33 -14.41
N THR A 53 6.50 9.62 -14.64
CA THR A 53 7.40 9.79 -15.80
C THR A 53 7.27 8.66 -16.83
N GLY A 54 6.66 7.53 -16.46
CA GLY A 54 6.40 6.40 -17.35
C GLY A 54 5.06 5.73 -17.06
N THR A 55 4.42 5.21 -18.11
CA THR A 55 3.13 4.51 -18.02
C THR A 55 3.14 3.35 -18.99
N TYR A 56 2.79 2.18 -18.49
CA TYR A 56 2.86 0.91 -19.19
C TYR A 56 1.54 0.16 -18.97
N GLN A 57 0.95 -0.35 -20.04
CA GLN A 57 -0.31 -1.08 -19.99
C GLN A 57 -0.07 -2.57 -20.14
N LEU A 58 -0.64 -3.38 -19.25
CA LEU A 58 -0.56 -4.83 -19.34
C LEU A 58 -1.44 -5.32 -20.50
N GLN A 59 -0.82 -6.05 -21.41
CA GLN A 59 -1.49 -6.65 -22.55
C GLN A 59 -2.00 -8.05 -22.19
N GLY A 60 -2.97 -8.55 -22.96
CA GLY A 60 -3.56 -9.88 -22.72
C GLY A 60 -2.60 -11.06 -22.91
N ASP A 61 -1.39 -10.83 -23.42
CA ASP A 61 -0.31 -11.82 -23.50
C ASP A 61 0.69 -11.74 -22.32
N GLY A 62 0.42 -10.88 -21.34
CA GLY A 62 1.24 -10.67 -20.14
C GLY A 62 2.42 -9.71 -20.34
N THR A 63 2.57 -9.11 -21.53
CA THR A 63 3.60 -8.10 -21.79
C THR A 63 3.12 -6.69 -21.45
N LEU A 64 4.06 -5.78 -21.19
CA LEU A 64 3.77 -4.35 -21.00
C LEU A 64 3.94 -3.57 -22.30
N ALA A 65 3.06 -2.59 -22.56
CA ALA A 65 3.15 -1.66 -23.68
C ALA A 65 3.13 -0.19 -23.21
N PRO A 66 4.15 0.64 -23.57
CA PRO A 66 5.39 0.25 -24.24
C PRO A 66 6.20 -0.77 -23.41
N GLU A 67 7.21 -1.38 -24.00
CA GLU A 67 8.08 -2.29 -23.24
C GLU A 67 8.97 -1.47 -22.29
N PRO A 68 9.00 -1.74 -20.98
CA PRO A 68 9.85 -1.01 -20.05
C PRO A 68 11.34 -1.33 -20.30
N GLU A 69 12.22 -0.39 -20.01
CA GLU A 69 13.68 -0.57 -20.14
C GLU A 69 14.40 -0.14 -18.85
N GLY A 70 15.67 -0.53 -18.70
CA GLY A 70 16.51 -0.12 -17.58
C GLY A 70 15.89 -0.44 -16.20
N ARG A 71 15.93 0.54 -15.28
CA ARG A 71 15.36 0.41 -13.92
C ARG A 71 13.86 0.07 -13.93
N ALA A 72 13.10 0.59 -14.90
CA ALA A 72 11.67 0.26 -15.00
C ALA A 72 11.43 -1.22 -15.30
N ARG A 73 12.25 -1.83 -16.17
CA ARG A 73 12.16 -3.28 -16.44
C ARG A 73 12.55 -4.09 -15.20
N GLN A 74 13.64 -3.71 -14.54
CA GLN A 74 14.11 -4.39 -13.33
C GLN A 74 13.03 -4.40 -12.23
N VAL A 75 12.47 -3.23 -11.89
CA VAL A 75 11.45 -3.12 -10.84
C VAL A 75 10.20 -3.90 -11.20
N TRP A 76 9.75 -3.86 -12.46
CA TRP A 76 8.62 -4.67 -12.91
C TRP A 76 8.90 -6.17 -12.81
N ASP A 77 10.06 -6.63 -13.27
CA ASP A 77 10.43 -8.05 -13.22
C ASP A 77 10.50 -8.54 -11.77
N ASP A 78 11.06 -7.76 -10.86
CA ASP A 78 11.10 -8.08 -9.42
C ASP A 78 9.71 -8.06 -8.79
N PHE A 79 8.84 -7.11 -9.15
CA PHE A 79 7.45 -7.10 -8.71
C PHE A 79 6.70 -8.35 -9.18
N VAL A 80 6.87 -8.76 -10.45
CA VAL A 80 6.27 -10.01 -10.98
C VAL A 80 6.80 -11.24 -10.24
N ARG A 81 8.07 -11.25 -9.81
CA ARG A 81 8.63 -12.33 -8.98
C ARG A 81 8.03 -12.34 -7.57
N VAL A 82 7.77 -11.17 -6.99
CA VAL A 82 7.08 -11.02 -5.69
C VAL A 82 5.61 -11.41 -5.79
N ALA A 83 4.86 -10.94 -6.78
CA ALA A 83 3.40 -11.18 -6.89
C ALA A 83 3.03 -12.47 -7.63
N THR A 84 3.94 -13.02 -8.43
CA THR A 84 3.75 -14.09 -9.45
C THR A 84 3.13 -13.64 -10.77
N PRO A 85 3.50 -14.27 -11.90
CA PRO A 85 2.86 -14.00 -13.20
C PRO A 85 1.35 -14.25 -13.24
N ALA A 86 0.87 -15.24 -12.48
CA ALA A 86 -0.56 -15.60 -12.45
C ALA A 86 -1.39 -14.50 -11.76
N PHE A 87 -0.90 -13.98 -10.63
CA PHE A 87 -1.52 -12.85 -9.94
C PHE A 87 -1.51 -11.60 -10.82
N VAL A 88 -0.35 -11.25 -11.39
CA VAL A 88 -0.23 -10.06 -12.25
C VAL A 88 -1.18 -10.12 -13.45
N ALA A 89 -1.32 -11.28 -14.09
CA ALA A 89 -2.24 -11.46 -15.22
C ALA A 89 -3.73 -11.40 -14.81
N SER A 90 -4.04 -11.69 -13.55
CA SER A 90 -5.39 -11.65 -13.01
C SER A 90 -5.77 -10.25 -12.55
N ASP A 91 -4.90 -9.57 -11.81
CA ASP A 91 -5.30 -8.44 -10.95
C ASP A 91 -4.69 -7.10 -11.35
N ILE A 92 -3.64 -7.08 -12.17
CA ILE A 92 -2.96 -5.85 -12.57
C ILE A 92 -3.34 -5.45 -14.01
N THR A 93 -3.69 -4.19 -14.23
CA THR A 93 -3.93 -3.63 -15.57
C THR A 93 -2.78 -2.78 -16.08
N GLY A 94 -1.98 -2.19 -15.18
CA GLY A 94 -0.93 -1.28 -15.58
C GLY A 94 0.20 -1.11 -14.56
N TYR A 95 1.27 -0.52 -15.06
CA TYR A 95 2.46 -0.14 -14.31
C TYR A 95 2.79 1.33 -14.58
N ARG A 96 3.04 2.11 -13.52
CA ARG A 96 3.48 3.51 -13.60
C ARG A 96 4.85 3.67 -12.94
N THR A 97 5.64 4.61 -13.43
CA THR A 97 6.94 4.94 -12.83
C THR A 97 7.10 6.41 -12.58
N GLY A 98 7.79 6.77 -11.50
CA GLY A 98 8.41 8.09 -11.28
C GLY A 98 9.92 7.97 -11.13
N ASP A 99 10.60 9.09 -10.92
CA ASP A 99 12.04 9.13 -10.60
C ASP A 99 12.32 10.40 -9.80
N ASP A 100 11.91 10.40 -8.53
CA ASP A 100 11.99 11.56 -7.64
C ASP A 100 12.55 11.15 -6.27
N SER A 101 13.84 11.40 -6.04
CA SER A 101 14.49 11.15 -4.75
C SER A 101 14.08 12.13 -3.65
N GLY A 102 13.25 13.13 -3.95
CA GLY A 102 12.66 14.05 -2.99
C GLY A 102 11.25 13.66 -2.56
N SER A 103 10.65 12.63 -3.17
CA SER A 103 9.40 12.04 -2.73
C SER A 103 9.67 10.91 -1.74
N ASP A 104 8.90 10.91 -0.64
CA ASP A 104 8.93 9.84 0.37
C ASP A 104 8.12 8.61 -0.06
N THR A 105 7.32 8.72 -1.13
CA THR A 105 6.60 7.58 -1.70
C THR A 105 7.54 6.73 -2.54
N LEU A 106 7.76 5.49 -2.12
CA LEU A 106 8.61 4.52 -2.82
C LEU A 106 7.83 3.77 -3.89
N ALA A 107 6.59 3.39 -3.58
CA ALA A 107 5.65 2.76 -4.48
C ALA A 107 4.22 3.04 -3.97
N TYR A 108 3.23 2.67 -4.77
CA TYR A 108 1.83 2.57 -4.34
C TYR A 108 1.06 1.67 -5.32
N VAL A 109 -0.06 1.13 -4.85
CA VAL A 109 -1.09 0.52 -5.68
C VAL A 109 -2.36 1.35 -5.65
N THR A 110 -3.09 1.37 -6.74
CA THR A 110 -4.37 2.10 -6.83
C THR A 110 -5.31 1.39 -7.79
N SER A 111 -6.62 1.49 -7.55
CA SER A 111 -7.61 0.89 -8.43
C SER A 111 -7.54 1.48 -9.85
N ASP A 112 -7.80 0.66 -10.87
CA ASP A 112 -7.85 1.14 -12.25
C ASP A 112 -9.08 2.03 -12.46
N GLU A 113 -8.85 3.18 -13.12
CA GLU A 113 -9.90 4.18 -13.39
C GLU A 113 -11.04 3.65 -14.28
N ASN A 114 -10.79 2.61 -15.07
CA ASN A 114 -11.77 1.99 -15.97
C ASN A 114 -12.35 0.68 -15.42
N ASP A 115 -11.68 0.06 -14.43
CA ASP A 115 -12.11 -1.16 -13.77
C ASP A 115 -11.65 -1.16 -12.32
N SER A 116 -12.51 -0.70 -11.41
CA SER A 116 -12.18 -0.58 -9.98
C SER A 116 -11.91 -1.93 -9.29
N THR A 117 -12.11 -3.05 -9.99
CA THR A 117 -11.77 -4.41 -9.50
C THR A 117 -10.35 -4.83 -9.85
N LYS A 118 -9.60 -3.96 -10.53
CA LYS A 118 -8.21 -4.17 -10.96
C LYS A 118 -7.30 -3.07 -10.43
N TRP A 119 -6.00 -3.34 -10.46
CA TRP A 119 -5.00 -2.47 -9.86
C TRP A 119 -3.96 -1.98 -10.87
N VAL A 120 -3.47 -0.78 -10.62
CA VAL A 120 -2.28 -0.22 -11.22
C VAL A 120 -1.19 -0.16 -10.16
N PHE A 121 -0.05 -0.79 -10.44
CA PHE A 121 1.13 -0.69 -9.59
C PHE A 121 1.97 0.52 -10.04
N ALA A 122 2.48 1.31 -9.09
CA ALA A 122 3.37 2.43 -9.36
C ALA A 122 4.64 2.35 -8.53
N ALA A 123 5.80 2.64 -9.13
CA ALA A 123 7.08 2.62 -8.41
C ALA A 123 7.96 3.85 -8.70
N ASN A 124 8.65 4.33 -7.68
CA ASN A 124 9.63 5.40 -7.76
C ASN A 124 11.03 4.82 -8.09
N LEU A 125 11.50 5.04 -9.31
CA LEU A 125 12.75 4.47 -9.78
C LEU A 125 13.99 5.06 -9.08
N ALA A 126 13.85 6.19 -8.37
CA ALA A 126 14.93 6.81 -7.61
C ALA A 126 15.55 5.86 -6.57
N TYR A 127 14.79 4.87 -6.10
CA TYR A 127 15.20 3.93 -5.06
C TYR A 127 15.45 2.50 -5.58
N ALA A 128 15.36 2.27 -6.89
CA ALA A 128 15.47 0.94 -7.50
C ALA A 128 16.86 0.27 -7.38
N ASP A 129 17.89 1.05 -7.04
CA ASP A 129 19.26 0.55 -6.89
C ASP A 129 19.58 0.06 -5.46
N ASP A 130 18.69 0.31 -4.50
CA ASP A 130 18.76 -0.27 -3.15
C ASP A 130 17.93 -1.54 -3.11
N ALA A 131 18.59 -2.70 -3.23
CA ALA A 131 17.92 -3.98 -3.40
C ALA A 131 17.09 -4.41 -2.17
N ASP A 132 17.56 -4.09 -0.96
CA ASP A 132 16.87 -4.47 0.28
C ASP A 132 15.63 -3.61 0.46
N LEU A 133 15.76 -2.29 0.23
CA LEU A 133 14.63 -1.35 0.27
C LEU A 133 13.60 -1.66 -0.83
N LEU A 134 14.07 -1.90 -2.06
CA LEU A 134 13.18 -2.26 -3.17
C LEU A 134 12.40 -3.54 -2.83
N LEU A 135 13.07 -4.58 -2.35
CA LEU A 135 12.38 -5.83 -2.02
C LEU A 135 11.36 -5.64 -0.90
N SER A 136 11.69 -4.92 0.18
CA SER A 136 10.70 -4.68 1.25
C SER A 136 9.50 -3.88 0.74
N THR A 137 9.72 -2.84 -0.08
CA THR A 137 8.65 -2.06 -0.70
C THR A 137 7.78 -2.92 -1.62
N LEU A 138 8.36 -3.76 -2.47
CA LEU A 138 7.57 -4.61 -3.37
C LEU A 138 6.71 -5.63 -2.61
N VAL A 139 7.23 -6.17 -1.49
CA VAL A 139 6.46 -7.09 -0.63
C VAL A 139 5.36 -6.35 0.12
N HIS A 140 5.61 -5.12 0.56
CA HIS A 140 4.61 -4.24 1.17
C HIS A 140 3.43 -3.99 0.19
N GLU A 141 3.71 -3.54 -1.04
CA GLU A 141 2.66 -3.31 -2.03
C GLU A 141 1.90 -4.59 -2.39
N TYR A 142 2.59 -5.73 -2.42
CA TYR A 142 1.93 -7.01 -2.63
C TYR A 142 0.99 -7.39 -1.47
N ALA A 143 1.32 -7.01 -0.23
CA ALA A 143 0.44 -7.21 0.91
C ALA A 143 -0.89 -6.47 0.74
N HIS A 144 -0.84 -5.19 0.32
CA HIS A 144 -2.04 -4.40 0.00
C HIS A 144 -2.88 -5.10 -1.07
N LEU A 145 -2.25 -5.59 -2.14
CA LEU A 145 -2.96 -6.29 -3.21
C LEU A 145 -3.63 -7.59 -2.76
N LEU A 146 -3.04 -8.30 -1.79
CA LEU A 146 -3.63 -9.49 -1.20
C LEU A 146 -4.82 -9.16 -0.28
N SER A 147 -4.75 -8.07 0.48
CA SER A 147 -5.73 -7.77 1.53
C SER A 147 -6.84 -6.81 1.13
N LEU A 148 -6.68 -6.08 0.01
CA LEU A 148 -7.64 -5.10 -0.49
C LEU A 148 -8.40 -5.59 -1.73
N GLY A 149 -8.19 -6.85 -2.13
CA GLY A 149 -8.79 -7.44 -3.32
C GLY A 149 -10.33 -7.44 -3.29
N ILE A 150 -10.96 -7.37 -4.47
CA ILE A 150 -12.42 -7.24 -4.63
C ILE A 150 -13.23 -8.40 -4.02
N ASP A 151 -12.62 -9.56 -3.83
CA ASP A 151 -13.30 -10.72 -3.23
C ASP A 151 -13.62 -10.48 -1.74
N ASP A 152 -12.91 -9.55 -1.09
CA ASP A 152 -13.02 -9.23 0.32
C ASP A 152 -13.76 -7.91 0.60
N VAL A 153 -14.50 -7.35 -0.38
CA VAL A 153 -15.15 -6.04 -0.24
C VAL A 153 -16.64 -6.07 -0.58
N ASP A 154 -17.41 -5.20 0.06
CA ASP A 154 -18.75 -4.78 -0.40
C ASP A 154 -18.60 -3.51 -1.26
N PRO A 155 -18.63 -3.63 -2.60
CA PRO A 155 -18.41 -2.49 -3.50
C PRO A 155 -19.60 -1.54 -3.57
N ASP A 156 -20.77 -1.95 -3.07
CA ASP A 156 -21.98 -1.12 -3.07
C ASP A 156 -22.08 -0.25 -1.80
N ALA A 157 -21.18 -0.45 -0.83
CA ALA A 157 -21.21 0.27 0.43
C ALA A 157 -20.72 1.72 0.29
N THR A 158 -21.44 2.65 0.93
CA THR A 158 -21.14 4.09 0.90
C THR A 158 -20.67 4.66 2.24
N GLU A 159 -20.79 3.87 3.30
CA GLU A 159 -20.34 4.15 4.67
C GLU A 159 -19.84 2.83 5.26
N CYS A 160 -18.72 2.83 6.01
CA CYS A 160 -18.13 1.60 6.54
C CYS A 160 -18.03 1.57 8.07
N ASP A 161 -18.43 0.42 8.62
CA ASP A 161 -18.10 0.01 9.98
C ASP A 161 -16.80 -0.85 10.02
N THR A 162 -16.25 -1.19 8.85
CA THR A 162 -14.98 -1.94 8.64
C THR A 162 -13.94 -1.05 7.95
N GLU A 163 -12.73 -1.56 7.68
CA GLU A 163 -11.72 -0.86 6.89
C GLU A 163 -12.20 -0.55 5.45
N TRP A 164 -11.69 0.54 4.84
CA TRP A 164 -11.99 0.94 3.46
C TRP A 164 -10.83 0.53 2.53
N SER A 165 -11.16 -0.04 1.37
CA SER A 165 -10.17 -0.61 0.42
C SER A 165 -10.03 0.15 -0.90
N ASP A 166 -10.61 1.35 -1.00
CA ASP A 166 -10.84 2.10 -2.25
C ASP A 166 -11.80 1.43 -3.24
N ALA A 167 -12.00 0.12 -3.15
CA ALA A 167 -13.01 -0.64 -3.88
C ALA A 167 -14.33 -0.82 -3.10
N GLY A 168 -14.36 -0.51 -1.80
CA GLY A 168 -15.52 -0.64 -0.93
C GLY A 168 -15.14 -0.91 0.54
N CYS A 169 -16.14 -1.21 1.38
CA CYS A 169 -15.89 -1.65 2.75
C CYS A 169 -15.34 -3.08 2.73
N LEU A 170 -14.33 -3.39 3.54
CA LEU A 170 -13.94 -4.78 3.74
C LEU A 170 -15.09 -5.59 4.34
N LEU A 171 -15.24 -6.82 3.89
CA LEU A 171 -16.13 -7.79 4.49
C LEU A 171 -15.66 -8.11 5.92
N PRO A 172 -16.58 -8.45 6.84
CA PRO A 172 -16.21 -8.74 8.23
C PRO A 172 -15.25 -9.92 8.39
N ASP A 173 -15.16 -10.81 7.41
CA ASP A 173 -14.27 -11.96 7.36
C ASP A 173 -12.98 -11.75 6.55
N ALA A 174 -12.76 -10.54 6.03
CA ALA A 174 -11.51 -10.17 5.36
C ALA A 174 -10.33 -10.22 6.34
N ASP A 175 -9.17 -10.68 5.87
CA ASP A 175 -7.99 -10.86 6.73
C ASP A 175 -7.49 -9.53 7.32
N LEU A 176 -7.52 -8.43 6.56
CA LEU A 176 -7.17 -7.10 7.07
C LEU A 176 -8.17 -6.59 8.12
N GLU A 177 -9.47 -6.84 7.94
CA GLU A 177 -10.46 -6.48 8.97
C GLU A 177 -10.24 -7.30 10.25
N HIS A 178 -9.95 -8.59 10.13
CA HIS A 178 -9.58 -9.43 11.27
C HIS A 178 -8.31 -8.94 11.98
N PHE A 179 -7.32 -8.49 11.22
CA PHE A 179 -6.10 -7.90 11.74
C PHE A 179 -6.39 -6.59 12.49
N ALA A 180 -7.14 -5.67 11.89
CA ALA A 180 -7.56 -4.41 12.50
C ALA A 180 -8.36 -4.65 13.79
N GLN A 181 -9.33 -5.57 13.77
CA GLN A 181 -10.10 -5.94 14.95
C GLN A 181 -9.22 -6.46 16.08
N ARG A 182 -8.25 -7.32 15.75
CA ARG A 182 -7.40 -7.96 16.74
C ARG A 182 -6.36 -7.01 17.34
N PHE A 183 -5.73 -6.17 16.53
CA PHE A 183 -4.55 -5.41 16.93
C PHE A 183 -4.81 -3.93 17.14
N TRP A 184 -5.87 -3.34 16.55
CA TRP A 184 -6.11 -1.90 16.62
C TRP A 184 -7.23 -1.48 17.59
N THR A 185 -8.28 -2.30 17.75
CA THR A 185 -9.46 -1.92 18.57
C THR A 185 -9.17 -1.75 20.07
N GLY A 186 -8.03 -2.23 20.54
CA GLY A 186 -7.57 -2.07 21.93
C GLY A 186 -7.04 -0.68 22.26
N TYR A 187 -6.62 0.10 21.26
CA TYR A 187 -6.08 1.44 21.45
C TYR A 187 -7.21 2.46 21.58
N THR A 188 -7.23 3.19 22.69
CA THR A 188 -8.20 4.27 22.91
C THR A 188 -7.82 5.59 22.21
N ASP A 189 -6.58 5.66 21.75
CA ASP A 189 -5.90 6.80 21.16
C ASP A 189 -5.39 6.51 19.73
N ALA A 190 -5.86 5.42 19.12
CA ALA A 190 -5.53 5.12 17.72
C ALA A 190 -5.95 6.27 16.78
N PRO A 191 -5.16 6.56 15.74
CA PRO A 191 -5.57 7.39 14.62
C PRO A 191 -6.89 6.93 14.01
N ALA A 192 -7.56 7.82 13.27
CA ALA A 192 -8.69 7.42 12.44
C ALA A 192 -8.25 6.36 11.42
N ARG A 193 -9.17 5.47 11.01
CA ARG A 193 -8.88 4.40 10.05
C ARG A 193 -8.32 4.91 8.72
N ASP A 194 -8.84 6.04 8.26
CA ASP A 194 -8.42 6.73 7.03
C ASP A 194 -7.30 7.75 7.27
N ASN A 195 -6.60 7.66 8.41
CA ASN A 195 -5.48 8.54 8.69
C ASN A 195 -4.36 8.34 7.67
N VAL A 196 -3.92 9.47 7.11
CA VAL A 196 -2.75 9.59 6.23
C VAL A 196 -1.78 10.67 6.75
N ASP A 197 -2.07 11.26 7.91
CA ASP A 197 -1.25 12.30 8.52
C ASP A 197 -0.08 11.66 9.29
N ALA A 198 1.13 11.88 8.77
CA ALA A 198 2.35 11.37 9.36
C ALA A 198 2.63 11.94 10.76
N ASP A 199 2.22 13.17 11.06
CA ASP A 199 2.45 13.74 12.40
C ASP A 199 1.55 13.06 13.45
N VAL A 200 0.32 12.71 13.06
CA VAL A 200 -0.61 11.92 13.90
C VAL A 200 -0.06 10.51 14.11
N ALA A 201 0.41 9.87 13.04
CA ALA A 201 1.04 8.55 13.10
C ALA A 201 2.29 8.57 14.02
N ALA A 202 3.14 9.59 13.90
CA ALA A 202 4.35 9.75 14.68
C ALA A 202 4.08 9.94 16.18
N GLU A 203 3.02 10.68 16.55
CA GLU A 203 2.61 10.85 17.95
C GLU A 203 2.11 9.52 18.52
N PHE A 204 1.28 8.79 17.78
CA PHE A 204 0.77 7.48 18.18
C PHE A 204 1.90 6.45 18.31
N TYR A 205 2.82 6.39 17.34
CA TYR A 205 3.99 5.51 17.38
C TYR A 205 4.87 5.76 18.62
N GLN A 206 5.11 7.02 18.99
CA GLN A 206 5.91 7.34 20.19
C GLN A 206 5.31 6.78 21.49
N ALA A 207 4.00 6.61 21.56
CA ALA A 207 3.32 6.03 22.72
C ALA A 207 3.32 4.49 22.72
N HIS A 208 3.41 3.86 21.53
CA HIS A 208 3.20 2.42 21.32
C HIS A 208 4.33 1.76 20.50
N GLU A 209 5.55 2.29 20.55
CA GLU A 209 6.70 1.89 19.70
C GLU A 209 6.96 0.38 19.70
N GLU A 210 6.77 -0.30 20.84
CA GLU A 210 7.03 -1.74 20.99
C GLU A 210 6.01 -2.64 20.23
N ASP A 211 4.91 -2.07 19.75
CA ASP A 211 3.80 -2.80 19.13
C ASP A 211 3.84 -2.73 17.59
N PHE A 212 4.63 -1.84 17.00
CA PHE A 212 4.70 -1.60 15.55
C PHE A 212 6.09 -1.88 14.99
N VAL A 213 6.15 -2.43 13.78
CA VAL A 213 7.43 -2.74 13.11
C VAL A 213 8.16 -1.50 12.59
N SER A 214 7.43 -0.41 12.38
CA SER A 214 7.94 0.89 11.92
C SER A 214 7.01 2.02 12.38
N GLU A 215 7.49 3.27 12.31
CA GLU A 215 6.63 4.45 12.49
C GLU A 215 5.51 4.50 11.43
N TYR A 216 5.81 4.07 10.20
CA TYR A 216 4.85 4.05 9.10
C TYR A 216 3.71 3.05 9.35
N ALA A 217 4.00 1.89 9.95
CA ALA A 217 3.00 0.92 10.38
C ALA A 217 1.98 1.51 11.37
N ALA A 218 2.32 2.57 12.10
CA ALA A 218 1.41 3.22 13.04
C ALA A 218 0.43 4.21 12.37
N THR A 219 0.48 4.36 11.04
CA THR A 219 -0.37 5.30 10.29
C THR A 219 -1.84 4.90 10.34
N ASN A 220 -2.13 3.65 10.03
CA ASN A 220 -3.44 3.01 10.09
C ASN A 220 -3.28 1.48 10.02
N ALA A 221 -4.38 0.72 10.18
CA ALA A 221 -4.34 -0.73 10.21
C ALA A 221 -3.90 -1.37 8.87
N SER A 222 -4.19 -0.74 7.73
CA SER A 222 -3.76 -1.22 6.41
C SER A 222 -2.25 -1.14 6.26
N GLU A 223 -1.65 -0.03 6.67
CA GLU A 223 -0.19 0.12 6.63
C GLU A 223 0.51 -0.80 7.64
N ASP A 224 -0.06 -0.99 8.83
CA ASP A 224 0.46 -1.96 9.81
C ASP A 224 0.48 -3.39 9.26
N PHE A 225 -0.60 -3.78 8.58
CA PHE A 225 -0.71 -5.10 7.95
C PHE A 225 0.39 -5.28 6.90
N ALA A 226 0.54 -4.32 5.98
CA ALA A 226 1.50 -4.38 4.89
C ALA A 226 2.96 -4.32 5.38
N GLU A 227 3.28 -3.38 6.28
CA GLU A 227 4.62 -3.25 6.88
C GLU A 227 4.99 -4.48 7.70
N THR A 228 4.05 -5.02 8.49
CA THR A 228 4.28 -6.23 9.28
C THR A 228 4.51 -7.43 8.37
N PHE A 229 3.70 -7.62 7.32
CA PHE A 229 3.90 -8.70 6.36
C PHE A 229 5.26 -8.59 5.67
N ALA A 230 5.60 -7.40 5.16
CA ALA A 230 6.89 -7.15 4.52
C ALA A 230 8.05 -7.49 5.47
N THR A 231 8.01 -6.97 6.69
CA THR A 231 9.01 -7.25 7.73
C THR A 231 9.13 -8.74 8.01
N TRP A 232 8.01 -9.43 8.19
CA TRP A 232 7.97 -10.87 8.47
C TRP A 232 8.55 -11.73 7.32
N VAL A 233 8.35 -11.30 6.08
CA VAL A 233 8.87 -11.96 4.89
C VAL A 233 10.37 -11.73 4.75
N VAL A 234 10.85 -10.48 4.88
CA VAL A 234 12.23 -10.12 4.55
C VAL A 234 13.22 -10.36 5.70
N GLU A 235 12.80 -10.15 6.95
CA GLU A 235 13.68 -10.31 8.10
C GLU A 235 13.80 -11.79 8.53
N PRO A 236 14.92 -12.19 9.14
CA PRO A 236 15.02 -13.48 9.81
C PRO A 236 14.09 -13.51 11.05
N ASP A 237 13.59 -14.69 11.40
CA ASP A 237 12.64 -14.89 12.51
C ASP A 237 13.03 -14.10 13.79
N GLY A 238 12.30 -13.01 14.05
CA GLY A 238 12.47 -12.12 15.19
C GLY A 238 11.77 -12.59 16.48
N ALA A 239 11.83 -11.77 17.52
CA ALA A 239 11.35 -12.10 18.87
C ALA A 239 9.85 -12.43 18.87
N ARG A 240 9.52 -13.72 19.05
CA ARG A 240 8.14 -14.24 19.02
C ARG A 240 7.31 -13.91 20.28
N ASP A 241 7.92 -13.30 21.29
CA ASP A 241 7.30 -12.95 22.58
C ASP A 241 7.02 -11.43 22.69
N SER A 242 6.39 -10.83 21.69
CA SER A 242 5.95 -9.42 21.65
C SER A 242 4.65 -9.27 20.83
N VAL A 243 4.02 -8.08 20.85
CA VAL A 243 2.86 -7.79 19.98
C VAL A 243 3.24 -7.97 18.50
N ILE A 244 4.43 -7.53 18.09
CA ILE A 244 4.98 -7.79 16.75
C ILE A 244 5.06 -9.31 16.47
N GLY A 245 5.52 -10.11 17.43
CA GLY A 245 5.54 -11.57 17.32
C GLY A 245 4.15 -12.19 17.16
N GLU A 246 3.13 -11.64 17.82
CA GLU A 246 1.74 -12.05 17.64
C GLU A 246 1.19 -11.69 16.26
N LYS A 247 1.55 -10.51 15.72
CA LYS A 247 1.21 -10.11 14.35
C LYS A 247 1.90 -11.00 13.31
N PHE A 248 3.15 -11.41 13.53
CA PHE A 248 3.80 -12.43 12.67
C PHE A 248 3.07 -13.78 12.74
N ALA A 249 2.66 -14.20 13.94
CA ALA A 249 1.89 -15.44 14.13
C ALA A 249 0.48 -15.38 13.50
N PHE A 250 -0.07 -14.18 13.28
CA PHE A 250 -1.30 -14.00 12.51
C PHE A 250 -1.10 -14.47 11.07
N PHE A 251 -0.03 -14.02 10.40
CA PHE A 251 0.30 -14.45 9.03
C PHE A 251 0.71 -15.93 8.93
N ASP A 252 1.38 -16.48 9.94
CA ASP A 252 1.64 -17.94 10.02
C ASP A 252 0.34 -18.77 9.95
N GLY A 253 -0.76 -18.22 10.49
CA GLY A 253 -2.06 -18.85 10.52
C GLY A 253 -2.82 -18.81 9.19
N LEU A 254 -2.37 -18.00 8.24
CA LEU A 254 -3.03 -17.77 6.95
C LEU A 254 -2.24 -18.46 5.81
N PRO A 255 -2.76 -19.54 5.22
CA PRO A 255 -2.01 -20.33 4.23
C PRO A 255 -1.53 -19.54 3.01
N GLU A 256 -2.29 -18.52 2.58
CA GLU A 256 -1.94 -17.65 1.46
C GLU A 256 -0.67 -16.83 1.75
N TYR A 257 -0.66 -16.11 2.88
CA TYR A 257 0.47 -15.29 3.32
C TYR A 257 1.70 -16.15 3.68
N ALA A 258 1.51 -17.28 4.36
CA ALA A 258 2.59 -18.23 4.65
C ALA A 258 3.19 -18.83 3.38
N GLY A 259 2.35 -19.21 2.40
CA GLY A 259 2.81 -19.69 1.10
C GLY A 259 3.56 -18.61 0.31
N ALA A 260 3.08 -17.36 0.35
CA ALA A 260 3.73 -16.21 -0.26
C ALA A 260 5.11 -15.96 0.35
N ARG A 261 5.23 -15.97 1.68
CA ARG A 261 6.51 -15.82 2.38
C ARG A 261 7.53 -16.87 1.94
N ASP A 262 7.16 -18.15 2.03
CA ASP A 262 8.08 -19.25 1.70
C ASP A 262 8.59 -19.14 0.26
N ARG A 263 7.68 -18.80 -0.67
CA ARG A 263 8.01 -18.57 -2.07
C ARG A 263 8.95 -17.39 -2.25
N ILE A 264 8.61 -16.22 -1.71
CA ILE A 264 9.41 -14.99 -1.87
C ILE A 264 10.80 -15.20 -1.29
N ARG A 265 10.90 -15.78 -0.09
CA ARG A 265 12.19 -16.08 0.53
C ARG A 265 13.04 -17.04 -0.30
N ALA A 266 12.44 -18.05 -0.93
CA ALA A 266 13.14 -18.95 -1.84
C ALA A 266 13.60 -18.23 -3.13
N GLU A 267 12.73 -17.40 -3.71
CA GLU A 267 12.96 -16.65 -4.95
C GLU A 267 14.09 -15.61 -4.82
N PHE A 268 14.19 -14.97 -3.64
CA PHE A 268 15.16 -13.91 -3.35
C PHE A 268 16.32 -14.37 -2.44
N GLY A 269 16.38 -15.65 -2.08
CA GLY A 269 17.52 -16.23 -1.34
C GLY A 269 17.64 -15.77 0.12
N LEU A 270 16.51 -15.51 0.79
CA LEU A 270 16.43 -15.02 2.17
C LEU A 270 16.52 -16.14 3.24
N GLY A 271 17.08 -17.29 2.88
CA GLY A 271 17.12 -18.51 3.71
C GLY A 271 18.28 -18.61 4.68
#